data_AF-A0A0B7ANV9-F1
#
_entry.id   AF-A0A0B7ANV9-F1
#
_cell.length_a   1.000
_cell.length_b   1.000
_cell.length_c   1.000
_cell.angle_alpha   90.00
_cell.angle_beta   90.00
_cell.angle_gamma   90.00
#
_symmetry.space_group_name_H-M   'P 1'
#
loop_
_entity.id
_entity.type
_entity.pdbx_description
1 polymer ?
#
loop_
_entity_poly.entity_id
_entity_poly.type
_entity_poly.pdbx_seq_one_letter_code
_entity_poly.pdbx_strand_id
1 'polypeptide(L)' 'FSVFYYEIMNNPGEACKLAKHAFDAAIAQLDQLSEDSYKDSTLIMQLLRDNLTLWTSDAQAEEQQADNQ' A
#
# COMPACT_ATOMS: atom_id res chain seq x y z
N PHE A 1 0.23 8.57 5.06
CA PHE A 1 0.77 9.36 3.93
C PHE A 1 0.45 8.75 2.56
N SER A 2 0.56 7.43 2.34
CA SER A 2 0.23 6.83 1.04
C SER A 2 -1.21 7.12 0.58
N VAL A 3 -2.20 6.98 1.47
CA VAL A 3 -3.61 7.33 1.21
C VAL A 3 -3.77 8.79 0.78
N PHE A 4 -3.00 9.71 1.35
CA PHE A 4 -3.04 11.13 0.96
C PHE A 4 -2.54 11.35 -0.48
N TYR A 5 -1.47 10.67 -0.89
CA TYR A 5 -1.02 10.70 -2.29
C TYR A 5 -2.09 10.16 -3.25
N TYR A 6 -2.78 9.09 -2.84
CA TYR A 6 -3.81 8.45 -3.66
C TYR A 6 -5.08 9.31 -3.75
N GLU A 7 -5.71 9.61 -2.61
CA GLU A 7 -7.04 10.23 -2.55
C GLU A 7 -7.02 11.74 -2.76
N ILE A 8 -5.97 12.44 -2.31
CA ILE A 8 -5.96 13.91 -2.28
C ILE A 8 -5.10 14.48 -3.41
N MET A 9 -3.92 13.92 -3.66
CA MET A 9 -3.02 14.39 -4.71
C MET A 9 -3.22 13.69 -6.06
N ASN A 10 -4.15 12.73 -6.13
CA ASN A 10 -4.45 11.94 -7.32
C ASN A 10 -3.18 11.38 -8.00
N ASN A 11 -2.21 10.94 -7.19
CA ASN A 11 -0.94 10.43 -7.63
C ASN A 11 -0.77 8.98 -7.14
N PRO A 12 -1.41 8.02 -7.83
CA PRO A 12 -1.41 6.62 -7.43
C PRO A 12 -0.01 5.99 -7.48
N GLY A 13 0.85 6.43 -8.41
CA GLY A 13 2.22 5.93 -8.53
C GLY A 13 3.05 6.17 -7.28
N GLU A 14 3.05 7.41 -6.76
CA GLU A 14 3.77 7.73 -5.53
C GLU A 14 3.10 7.12 -4.29
N ALA A 15 1.76 7.00 -4.26
CA ALA A 15 1.05 6.30 -3.18
C ALA A 15 1.47 4.83 -3.06
N CYS A 16 1.49 4.10 -4.18
CA CYS A 16 1.92 2.71 -4.26
C CYS A 16 3.38 2.55 -3.87
N LYS A 17 4.26 3.41 -4.37
CA LYS A 17 5.69 3.39 -4.02
C LYS A 17 5.92 3.59 -2.52
N LEU A 18 5.22 4.56 -1.91
CA LEU A 18 5.34 4.84 -0.49
C LEU A 18 4.78 3.70 0.38
N ALA A 19 3.61 3.16 0.02
CA ALA A 19 3.02 2.03 0.74
C ALA A 19 3.89 0.78 0.63
N LYS A 20 4.44 0.49 -0.55
CA LYS A 20 5.34 -0.65 -0.77
C LYS A 20 6.63 -0.51 0.03
N HIS A 21 7.28 0.66 -0.01
CA HIS A 21 8.48 0.91 0.79
C HIS A 21 8.21 0.70 2.28
N ALA A 22 7.11 1.24 2.80
CA ALA A 22 6.74 1.09 4.20
C ALA A 22 6.48 -0.37 4.58
N PHE A 23 5.81 -1.13 3.71
CA PHE A 23 5.57 -2.56 3.89
C PHE A 23 6.87 -3.37 3.91
N ASP A 24 7.74 -3.17 2.92
CA ASP A 24 9.03 -3.88 2.81
C ASP A 24 9.95 -3.58 4.00
N ALA A 25 9.99 -2.31 4.44
CA ALA A 25 10.74 -1.90 5.63
C ALA A 25 10.20 -2.53 6.91
N ALA A 26 8.87 -2.62 7.05
CA ALA A 26 8.24 -3.26 8.19
C ALA A 26 8.50 -4.77 8.21
N ILE A 27 8.47 -5.45 7.06
CA ILE A 27 8.85 -6.88 6.95
C ILE A 27 10.29 -7.10 7.44
N ALA A 28 11.24 -6.25 7.02
CA ALA A 28 12.64 -6.39 7.37
C ALA A 28 12.93 -6.23 8.88
N GLN A 29 12.04 -5.57 9.62
CA GLN A 29 12.17 -5.33 11.06
C GLN A 29 11.19 -6.14 11.90
N LEU A 30 10.28 -6.91 11.27
CA LEU A 30 9.19 -7.61 11.95
C LEU A 30 9.70 -8.58 13.03
N ASP A 31 10.81 -9.26 12.74
CA ASP A 31 11.45 -10.23 13.66
C ASP A 31 12.13 -9.56 14.86
N GLN A 32 12.32 -8.24 14.84
CA GLN A 32 12.95 -7.47 15.91
C GLN A 32 11.92 -6.82 16.86
N LEU A 33 10.63 -6.93 16.55
CA LEU A 33 9.58 -6.33 17.34
C LEU A 33 9.29 -7.14 18.62
N SER A 34 8.94 -6.41 19.69
CA SER A 34 8.39 -7.03 20.89
C SER A 34 6.99 -7.60 20.62
N GLU A 35 6.59 -8.62 21.38
CA GLU A 35 5.28 -9.27 21.27
C GLU A 35 4.12 -8.27 21.40
N ASP A 36 4.26 -7.28 22.28
CA ASP A 36 3.29 -6.19 22.46
C ASP A 36 3.12 -5.31 21.21
N SER A 37 4.19 -5.12 20.43
CA SER A 37 4.17 -4.32 19.19
C SER A 37 3.85 -5.15 17.94
N TYR A 38 3.97 -6.47 18.01
CA TYR A 38 3.82 -7.37 16.87
C TYR A 38 2.40 -7.34 16.31
N LYS A 39 1.39 -7.35 17.18
CA LYS A 39 -0.02 -7.35 16.77
C LYS A 39 -0.41 -6.06 16.03
N ASP A 40 0.00 -4.91 16.55
CA ASP A 40 -0.33 -3.62 15.95
C ASP A 40 0.45 -3.40 14.64
N SER A 41 1.72 -3.82 14.61
CA SER A 41 2.55 -3.70 13.42
C SER A 41 2.04 -4.61 12.28
N THR A 42 1.65 -5.85 12.60
CA THR A 42 1.04 -6.75 11.60
C THR A 42 -0.30 -6.24 11.09
N LEU A 43 -1.12 -5.59 11.94
CA LEU A 43 -2.36 -4.96 11.50
C LEU A 43 -2.09 -3.79 10.52
N ILE A 44 -1.11 -2.93 10.81
CA ILE A 44 -0.75 -1.82 9.92
C ILE A 44 -0.21 -2.36 8.58
N MET A 45 0.63 -3.39 8.62
CA MET A 45 1.14 -4.04 7.40
C MET A 45 0.03 -4.66 6.57
N GLN A 46 -0.97 -5.26 7.22
CA GLN A 46 -2.15 -5.81 6.57
C GLN A 46 -2.93 -4.71 5.83
N LEU A 47 -3.16 -3.56 6.46
CA LEU A 47 -3.81 -2.41 5.83
C LEU A 47 -3.01 -1.87 4.64
N LEU A 48 -1.68 -1.82 4.73
CA LEU A 48 -0.82 -1.41 3.60
C LEU A 48 -0.93 -2.40 2.43
N ARG A 49 -0.97 -3.70 2.70
CA ARG A 49 -1.15 -4.74 1.67
C ARG A 49 -2.50 -4.59 0.99
N ASP A 50 -3.57 -4.43 1.75
CA ASP A 50 -4.93 -4.32 1.22
C ASP A 50 -5.09 -3.06 0.35
N ASN A 51 -4.52 -1.93 0.78
CA ASN A 51 -4.46 -0.71 -0.02
C ASN A 51 -3.68 -0.91 -1.33
N LEU A 52 -2.53 -1.58 -1.29
CA LEU A 52 -1.75 -1.86 -2.50
C LEU A 52 -2.53 -2.74 -3.48
N THR A 53 -3.21 -3.79 -3.00
CA THR A 53 -4.04 -4.65 -3.85
C THR A 53 -5.16 -3.85 -4.51
N LEU A 54 -5.90 -3.05 -3.73
CA LEU A 54 -6.97 -2.19 -4.25
C LEU A 54 -6.44 -1.28 -5.38
N TRP A 55 -5.37 -0.53 -5.11
CA TRP A 55 -4.85 0.45 -6.07
C TRP A 55 -4.26 -0.19 -7.33
N THR A 56 -3.67 -1.39 -7.22
CA THR A 56 -3.21 -2.13 -8.40
C THR A 56 -4.37 -2.65 -9.25
N SER A 57 -5.49 -3.04 -8.63
CA SER A 57 -6.68 -3.45 -9.36
C SER A 57 -7.37 -2.27 -10.04
N ASP A 58 -7.43 -1.11 -9.38
CA ASP A 58 -8.00 0.12 -9.96
C ASP A 58 -7.18 0.59 -11.17
N ALA A 59 -5.84 0.60 -11.07
CA ALA A 59 -4.96 0.95 -12.19
C ALA A 59 -5.15 0.00 -13.40
N GLN A 60 -5.31 -1.30 -13.16
CA GLN A 60 -5.59 -2.27 -14.23
C GLN A 60 -6.97 -2.07 -14.86
N ALA A 61 -7.97 -1.68 -14.07
CA ALA A 61 -9.31 -1.40 -14.56
C ALA A 61 -9.35 -0.12 -15.43
N GLU A 62 -8.59 0.90 -15.08
CA GLU A 62 -8.44 2.13 -15.89
C GLU A 62 -7.73 1.85 -17.23
N GLU A 63 -6.66 1.05 -17.23
CA GLU A 63 -5.95 0.66 -18.46
C GLU A 63 -6.85 -0.14 -19.42
N GLN A 64 -7.69 -1.04 -18.90
CA GLN A 64 -8.63 -1.83 -19.71
C GLN A 64 -9.78 -1.01 -20.29
N GLN A 65 -10.15 0.11 -19.67
CA GLN A 65 -11.14 1.03 -20.23
C GLN A 65 -10.55 1.92 -21.32
N ALA A 66 -9.27 2.30 -21.20
CA ALA A 66 -8.60 3.14 -22.19
C ALA A 66 -8.29 2.41 -23.51
N ASP A 67 -8.09 1.09 -23.51
CA ASP A 67 -7.78 0.30 -24.72
C ASP A 67 -9.04 -0.12 -25.52
N ASN A 68 -10.23 0.10 -24.95
CA ASN A 68 -11.53 -0.25 -25.56
C ASN A 68 -12.26 0.95 -26.21
N GLN A 69 -11.58 2.08 -26.42
CA GLN A 69 -12.16 3.31 -26.97
C GLN A 69 -11.37 3.85 -28.17
#